data_AF-A0A499VCT0-F1
#
_entry.id   AF-A0A499VCT0-F1
#
_cell.length_a   1.000
_cell.length_b   1.000
_cell.length_c   1.000
_cell.angle_alpha   90.00
_cell.angle_beta   90.00
_cell.angle_gamma   90.00
#
_symmetry.space_group_name_H-M   'P 1'
#
loop_
_entity.id
_entity.type
_entity.pdbx_description
1 polymer ?
#
loop_
_entity_poly.entity_id
_entity_poly.type
_entity_poly.pdbx_seq_one_letter_code
_entity_poly.pdbx_strand_id
1 'polypeptide(L)'
;MKVYGTWHAVIHPDIPPIGNIGFLIDDALFHPGDALNVPDTTVDTLLLPVHGPWSATGQLIDYVREVAPRDTYAIHDGALNDVGTAMVGGFLGDNGPGIGARYHRLTAGASVDID
;
A
#
# COMPACT_ATOMS: atom_id res chain seq x y z
N MET A 1 -0.18 -1.29 19.36
CA MET A 1 -0.50 -1.93 18.06
C MET A 1 -1.98 -2.25 18.01
N LYS A 2 -2.66 -1.87 16.92
CA LYS A 2 -4.07 -2.17 16.63
C LYS A 2 -4.15 -3.07 15.39
N VAL A 3 -5.19 -3.89 15.32
CA VAL A 3 -5.45 -4.83 14.21
C VAL A 3 -6.65 -4.35 13.41
N TYR A 4 -6.55 -4.37 12.08
CA TYR A 4 -7.60 -3.93 11.16
C TYR A 4 -7.99 -5.04 10.20
N GLY A 5 -9.29 -5.08 9.88
CA GLY A 5 -9.82 -6.00 8.89
C GLY A 5 -9.91 -7.45 9.37
N THR A 6 -10.30 -8.29 8.41
CA THR A 6 -10.45 -9.74 8.57
C THR A 6 -10.13 -10.46 7.25
N TRP A 7 -10.43 -9.81 6.13
CA TRP A 7 -10.40 -10.40 4.80
C TRP A 7 -9.45 -9.66 3.87
N HIS A 8 -8.75 -10.43 3.05
CA HIS A 8 -8.02 -9.97 1.88
C HIS A 8 -8.97 -9.25 0.90
N ALA A 9 -8.45 -8.27 0.14
CA ALA A 9 -9.20 -7.66 -0.95
C ALA A 9 -9.66 -8.71 -1.97
N VAL A 10 -10.81 -8.52 -2.63
CA VAL A 10 -11.32 -9.57 -3.51
C VAL A 10 -10.38 -9.78 -4.71
N ILE A 11 -9.82 -10.99 -4.84
CA ILE A 11 -9.02 -11.38 -6.02
C ILE A 11 -9.96 -11.72 -7.19
N HIS A 12 -10.95 -12.58 -6.95
CA HIS A 12 -11.93 -13.01 -7.94
C HIS A 12 -13.17 -13.56 -7.21
N PRO A 13 -14.40 -13.36 -7.72
CA PRO A 13 -15.63 -13.85 -7.07
C PRO A 13 -15.67 -15.37 -6.85
N ASP A 14 -14.98 -16.15 -7.68
CA ASP A 14 -14.91 -17.62 -7.55
C ASP A 14 -13.83 -18.12 -6.57
N ILE A 15 -13.01 -17.22 -6.02
CA ILE A 15 -12.01 -17.58 -5.01
C ILE A 15 -12.64 -17.35 -3.62
N PRO A 16 -12.67 -18.36 -2.73
CA PRO A 16 -13.20 -18.18 -1.39
C PRO A 16 -12.49 -17.06 -0.62
N PRO A 17 -13.16 -16.33 0.28
CA PRO A 17 -12.53 -15.29 1.09
C PRO A 17 -11.30 -15.82 1.85
N ILE A 18 -10.18 -15.09 1.72
CA ILE A 18 -8.91 -15.42 2.37
C ILE A 18 -8.72 -14.47 3.56
N GLY A 19 -8.35 -15.02 4.71
CA GLY A 19 -8.04 -14.22 5.89
C GLY A 19 -6.79 -13.37 5.66
N ASN A 20 -6.88 -12.07 5.91
CA ASN A 20 -5.77 -11.13 5.84
C ASN A 20 -6.12 -9.92 6.72
N ILE A 21 -5.16 -9.44 7.49
CA ILE A 21 -5.35 -8.36 8.46
C ILE A 21 -4.24 -7.33 8.29
N GLY A 22 -4.57 -6.09 8.63
CA GLY A 22 -3.62 -5.00 8.75
C GLY A 22 -3.19 -4.74 10.20
N PHE A 23 -2.05 -4.08 10.34
CA PHE A 23 -1.48 -3.67 11.63
C PHE A 23 -1.19 -2.17 11.60
N LEU A 24 -1.67 -1.47 12.63
CA LEU A 24 -1.25 -0.11 12.95
C LEU A 24 -0.31 -0.17 14.15
N ILE A 25 0.91 0.31 13.96
CA ILE A 25 1.98 0.30 14.95
C ILE A 25 2.21 1.74 15.41
N ASP A 26 2.22 1.92 16.72
CA ASP A 26 2.45 3.20 17.41
C ASP A 26 1.60 4.38 16.88
N ASP A 27 0.41 4.07 16.35
CA ASP A 27 -0.51 5.02 15.71
C ASP A 27 0.12 5.85 14.56
N ALA A 28 1.24 5.38 14.00
CA ALA A 28 2.00 6.10 12.97
C ALA A 28 2.25 5.27 11.70
N LEU A 29 2.57 3.97 11.83
CA LEU A 29 2.88 3.08 10.72
C LEU A 29 1.75 2.10 10.45
N PHE A 30 1.17 2.16 9.26
CA PHE A 30 0.11 1.24 8.85
C PHE A 30 0.59 0.26 7.77
N HIS A 31 0.51 -1.03 8.11
CA HIS A 31 0.67 -2.14 7.17
C HIS A 31 -0.72 -2.75 6.90
N PRO A 32 -1.35 -2.51 5.75
CA PRO A 32 -2.72 -2.97 5.48
C PRO A 32 -2.81 -4.46 5.16
N GLY A 33 -1.67 -5.14 5.01
CA GLY A 33 -1.63 -6.47 4.42
C GLY A 33 -2.03 -6.35 2.94
N ASP A 34 -2.87 -7.27 2.50
CA ASP A 34 -3.45 -7.28 1.14
C ASP A 34 -4.95 -6.94 1.19
N ALA A 35 -5.41 -6.40 2.32
CA ALA A 35 -6.82 -6.12 2.57
C ALA A 35 -7.27 -4.73 2.08
N LEU A 36 -6.32 -3.80 1.90
CA LEU A 36 -6.58 -2.40 1.54
C LEU A 36 -7.62 -1.71 2.45
N ASN A 37 -7.65 -2.06 3.74
CA ASN A 37 -8.50 -1.37 4.70
C ASN A 37 -8.02 0.06 4.94
N VAL A 38 -8.93 0.97 5.26
CA VAL A 38 -8.60 2.34 5.67
C VAL A 38 -8.67 2.40 7.21
N PRO A 39 -7.61 2.85 7.90
CA PRO A 39 -7.65 3.00 9.34
C PRO A 39 -8.61 4.13 9.74
N ASP A 40 -9.23 4.02 10.91
CA ASP A 40 -10.15 5.02 11.47
C ASP A 40 -9.42 6.20 12.13
N THR A 41 -8.11 6.30 11.93
CA THR A 41 -7.23 7.32 12.46
C THR A 41 -6.21 7.73 11.40
N THR A 42 -5.71 8.96 11.51
CA THR A 42 -4.64 9.44 10.63
C THR A 42 -3.37 8.65 10.91
N VAL A 43 -2.64 8.31 9.86
CA VAL A 43 -1.36 7.59 9.94
C VAL A 43 -0.29 8.39 9.21
N ASP A 44 0.93 8.40 9.72
CA ASP A 44 2.03 9.13 9.10
C ASP A 44 2.61 8.37 7.91
N THR A 45 2.76 7.04 8.07
CA THR A 45 3.39 6.17 7.07
C THR A 45 2.48 5.02 6.68
N LEU A 46 2.31 4.83 5.37
CA LEU A 46 1.60 3.68 4.78
C LEU A 46 2.58 2.74 4.07
N LEU A 47 2.51 1.45 4.36
CA LEU A 47 3.15 0.40 3.56
C LEU A 47 2.16 -0.05 2.48
N LEU A 48 2.37 0.39 1.24
CA LEU A 48 1.41 0.20 0.14
C LEU A 48 1.72 -1.08 -0.65
N PRO A 49 0.84 -2.11 -0.68
CA PRO A 49 0.99 -3.27 -1.56
C PRO A 49 0.74 -2.86 -3.02
N VAL A 50 1.82 -2.60 -3.77
CA VAL A 50 1.73 -1.92 -5.07
C VAL A 50 1.31 -2.81 -6.24
N HIS A 51 1.27 -4.13 -6.04
CA HIS A 51 0.95 -5.06 -7.12
C HIS A 51 0.36 -6.35 -6.59
N GLY A 52 -0.75 -6.80 -7.18
CA GLY A 52 -1.34 -8.10 -6.93
C GLY A 52 -2.55 -8.30 -7.85
N PRO A 53 -3.07 -9.52 -7.99
CA PRO A 53 -4.25 -9.77 -8.84
C PRO A 53 -5.54 -9.10 -8.33
N TRP A 54 -5.56 -8.55 -7.11
CA TRP A 54 -6.71 -7.88 -6.50
C TRP A 54 -6.72 -6.36 -6.67
N SER A 55 -5.69 -5.76 -7.28
CA SER A 55 -5.57 -4.30 -7.38
C SER A 55 -5.10 -3.81 -8.75
N ALA A 56 -5.53 -2.60 -9.10
CA ALA A 56 -5.01 -1.81 -10.19
C ALA A 56 -4.35 -0.53 -9.65
N THR A 57 -3.35 0.01 -10.35
CA THR A 57 -2.63 1.22 -9.91
C THR A 57 -3.57 2.42 -9.66
N GLY A 58 -4.64 2.57 -10.45
CA GLY A 58 -5.66 3.60 -10.21
C GLY A 58 -6.37 3.45 -8.86
N GLN A 59 -6.70 2.22 -8.46
CA GLN A 59 -7.31 1.97 -7.15
C GLN A 59 -6.34 2.26 -6.01
N LEU A 60 -5.04 2.02 -6.21
CA LEU A 60 -4.02 2.32 -5.22
C LEU A 60 -3.82 3.84 -5.06
N ILE A 61 -3.93 4.62 -6.13
CA ILE A 61 -3.93 6.09 -6.07
C ILE A 61 -5.08 6.57 -5.18
N ASP A 62 -6.30 6.08 -5.43
CA ASP A 62 -7.46 6.48 -4.65
C ASP A 62 -7.36 6.00 -3.20
N TYR A 63 -6.83 4.80 -2.98
CA TYR A 63 -6.59 4.27 -1.64
C TYR A 63 -5.60 5.14 -0.84
N VAL A 64 -4.48 5.56 -1.43
CA VAL A 64 -3.53 6.45 -0.74
C VAL A 64 -4.19 7.80 -0.41
N ARG A 65 -5.00 8.35 -1.32
CA ARG A 65 -5.74 9.60 -1.07
C ARG A 65 -6.75 9.47 0.07
N GLU A 66 -7.38 8.31 0.20
CA GLU A 66 -8.35 8.03 1.26
C GLU A 66 -7.68 7.83 2.63
N VAL A 67 -6.55 7.10 2.67
CA VAL A 67 -5.74 6.95 3.89
C VAL A 67 -5.06 8.27 4.29
N ALA A 68 -4.71 9.10 3.30
CA ALA A 68 -4.03 10.39 3.43
C ALA A 68 -2.75 10.36 4.30
N PRO A 69 -1.80 9.44 4.06
CA PRO A 69 -0.55 9.39 4.80
C PRO A 69 0.39 10.52 4.38
N ARG A 70 1.42 10.77 5.19
CA ARG A 70 2.52 11.68 4.83
C ARG A 70 3.52 11.01 3.87
N ASP A 71 3.86 9.76 4.16
CA ASP A 71 4.80 8.93 3.41
C ASP A 71 4.17 7.58 3.04
N THR A 72 4.45 7.11 1.83
CA THR A 72 4.00 5.82 1.32
C THR A 72 5.19 5.02 0.83
N TYR A 73 5.44 3.85 1.42
CA TYR A 73 6.50 2.93 1.01
C TYR A 73 5.92 1.74 0.26
N ALA A 74 6.44 1.49 -0.95
CA ALA A 74 6.04 0.34 -1.73
C ALA A 74 6.46 -0.98 -1.07
N ILE A 75 5.50 -1.89 -0.94
CA ILE A 75 5.71 -3.31 -0.65
C ILE A 75 5.04 -4.13 -1.75
N HIS A 76 5.27 -5.46 -1.76
CA HIS A 76 4.60 -6.37 -2.69
C HIS A 76 4.93 -6.12 -4.18
N ASP A 77 6.12 -5.59 -4.48
CA ASP A 77 6.58 -5.28 -5.84
C ASP A 77 7.41 -6.41 -6.49
N GLY A 78 7.70 -7.51 -5.79
CA GLY A 78 8.60 -8.57 -6.25
C GLY A 78 8.16 -9.35 -7.50
N ALA A 79 6.89 -9.23 -7.90
CA ALA A 79 6.38 -9.81 -9.15
C ALA A 79 6.59 -8.89 -10.36
N LEU A 80 7.01 -7.64 -10.15
CA LEU A 80 7.28 -6.68 -11.20
C LEU A 80 8.72 -6.82 -11.71
N ASN A 81 8.90 -6.70 -13.02
CA ASN A 81 10.21 -6.41 -13.60
C ASN A 81 10.48 -4.89 -13.55
N ASP A 82 11.68 -4.48 -13.97
CA ASP A 82 12.10 -3.07 -13.95
C ASP A 82 11.13 -2.14 -14.68
N VAL A 83 10.55 -2.58 -15.79
CA VAL A 83 9.56 -1.82 -16.56
C VAL A 83 8.28 -1.61 -15.74
N GLY A 84 7.76 -2.67 -15.13
CA GLY A 84 6.57 -2.61 -14.28
C GLY A 84 6.79 -1.74 -13.05
N THR A 85 7.93 -1.88 -12.38
CA THR A 85 8.32 -1.05 -11.24
C THR A 85 8.40 0.43 -11.63
N ALA A 86 9.05 0.75 -12.76
CA ALA A 86 9.16 2.12 -13.24
C ALA A 86 7.78 2.72 -13.59
N MET A 87 6.91 1.94 -14.22
CA MET A 87 5.56 2.37 -14.56
C MET A 87 4.72 2.67 -13.31
N VAL A 88 4.67 1.74 -12.35
CA VAL A 88 3.93 1.91 -11.10
C VAL A 88 4.48 3.09 -10.29
N GLY A 89 5.80 3.18 -10.16
CA GLY A 89 6.45 4.31 -9.48
C GLY A 89 6.20 5.65 -10.18
N GLY A 90 6.10 5.67 -11.50
CA GLY A 90 5.74 6.88 -12.26
C GLY A 90 4.34 7.38 -11.97
N PHE A 91 3.36 6.48 -11.85
CA PHE A 91 1.97 6.84 -11.51
C PHE A 91 1.77 7.21 -10.05
N LEU A 92 2.49 6.58 -9.13
CA LEU A 92 2.39 6.87 -7.70
C LEU A 92 3.27 8.06 -7.27
N GLY A 93 4.35 8.33 -8.01
CA GLY A 93 5.23 9.46 -7.77
C GLY A 93 4.77 10.77 -8.44
N ASP A 94 5.68 11.74 -8.47
CA ASP A 94 5.40 13.13 -8.86
C ASP A 94 4.96 13.31 -10.33
N ASN A 95 5.22 12.32 -11.19
CA ASN A 95 4.81 12.35 -12.61
C ASN A 95 3.37 11.86 -12.83
N GLY A 96 2.72 11.32 -11.79
CA GLY A 96 1.38 10.76 -11.85
C GLY A 96 0.27 11.78 -11.60
N PRO A 97 -0.97 11.32 -11.40
CA PRO A 97 -2.11 12.19 -11.09
C PRO A 97 -2.10 12.78 -9.66
N GLY A 98 -1.03 12.54 -8.89
CA GLY A 98 -0.86 13.00 -7.51
C GLY A 98 -1.63 12.17 -6.49
N ILE A 99 -0.91 11.56 -5.55
CA ILE A 99 -1.50 10.73 -4.48
C ILE A 99 -1.70 11.50 -3.15
N GLY A 100 -1.19 12.73 -3.05
CA GLY A 100 -1.27 13.54 -1.81
C GLY A 100 -0.27 13.15 -0.72
N ALA A 101 0.63 12.21 -1.01
CA ALA A 101 1.67 11.68 -0.13
C ALA A 101 3.00 11.56 -0.90
N ARG A 102 4.13 11.43 -0.19
CA ARG A 102 5.42 11.10 -0.82
C ARG A 102 5.50 9.61 -1.12
N TYR A 103 5.83 9.24 -2.35
CA TYR A 103 6.04 7.85 -2.72
C TYR A 103 7.51 7.46 -2.62
N HIS A 104 7.78 6.35 -1.93
CA HIS A 104 9.10 5.79 -1.73
C HIS A 104 9.13 4.32 -2.13
N ARG A 105 10.29 3.89 -2.64
CA ARG A 105 10.57 2.47 -2.86
C ARG A 105 11.93 2.12 -2.25
N LEU A 106 11.95 1.07 -1.45
CA LEU A 106 13.18 0.48 -0.92
C LEU A 106 13.54 -0.75 -1.75
N THR A 107 14.82 -0.88 -2.09
CA THR A 107 15.33 -2.13 -2.66
C THR A 107 15.42 -3.21 -1.58
N ALA A 108 15.38 -4.48 -1.98
CA ALA A 108 15.50 -5.59 -1.03
C ALA A 108 16.78 -5.46 -0.18
N GLY A 109 16.61 -5.48 1.15
CA GLY A 109 17.70 -5.31 2.12
C GLY A 109 18.01 -3.85 2.52
N ALA A 110 17.40 -2.86 1.86
CA ALA A 110 17.47 -1.47 2.32
C ALA A 110 16.55 -1.23 3.53
N SER A 111 16.91 -0.25 4.35
CA SER A 111 16.14 0.18 5.51
C SER A 111 16.06 1.71 5.56
N VAL A 112 15.05 2.21 6.27
CA VAL A 112 14.85 3.64 6.53
C VAL A 112 14.30 3.80 7.95
N ASP A 113 14.71 4.86 8.63
CA ASP A 113 14.07 5.30 9.87
C ASP A 113 12.89 6.20 9.49
N ILE A 114 11.76 5.99 10.16
CA ILE A 114 10.57 6.82 10.02
C ILE A 114 10.40 7.66 11.29
N ASP A 115 9.94 8.91 11.12
CA ASP A 115 9.73 9.85 12.23
C ASP A 115 8.53 9.45 13.10
#